data_AF-A0A2R2MQ94-F1
#
_entry.id   AF-A0A2R2MQ94-F1
#
_cell.length_a   1.000
_cell.length_b   1.000
_cell.length_c   1.000
_cell.angle_alpha   90.00
_cell.angle_beta   90.00
_cell.angle_gamma   90.00
#
_symmetry.space_group_name_H-M   'P 1'
#
loop_
_entity.id
_entity.type
_entity.pdbx_description
1 polymer ?
#
loop_
_entity_poly.entity_id
_entity_poly.type
_entity_poly.pdbx_seq_one_letter_code
_entity_poly.pdbx_strand_id
1 'polypeptide(L)'
;MWLICFCCILCAVMQGSLSEEGKEDIHPYQRAFDPCVTHGVLDQDWRSVNNTKGTDKNGKIHCDKAGETDINFPGWFRFKGNAGNRMLDKCPKHDTCGTRQPMWLNGKHPAKVVGMFSRKTCGEEKQRASRVN
;
A
#
# COMPACT_ATOMS: atom_id res chain seq x y z
N MET A 1 10.70 26.38 -63.27
CA MET A 1 9.89 27.61 -63.13
C MET A 1 8.45 27.13 -62.99
N TRP A 2 7.79 27.12 -61.84
CA TRP A 2 7.62 28.20 -60.86
C TRP A 2 7.96 27.73 -59.43
N LEU A 3 8.67 28.60 -58.70
CA LEU A 3 9.02 28.46 -57.30
C LEU A 3 7.78 28.69 -56.42
N ILE A 4 7.30 27.64 -55.75
CA ILE A 4 6.40 27.81 -54.61
C ILE A 4 7.27 28.04 -53.36
N CYS A 5 7.35 29.32 -53.00
CA CYS A 5 7.65 29.90 -51.70
C CYS A 5 8.16 28.93 -50.61
N PHE A 6 9.48 28.78 -50.54
CA PHE A 6 10.24 28.09 -49.48
C PHE A 6 10.32 28.88 -48.15
N CYS A 7 9.40 29.82 -47.89
CA CYS A 7 9.44 30.67 -46.69
C CYS A 7 8.65 30.09 -45.49
N CYS A 8 7.74 29.13 -45.72
CA CYS A 8 6.92 28.59 -44.62
C CYS A 8 7.46 27.30 -43.98
N ILE A 9 8.58 26.75 -44.47
CA ILE A 9 9.14 25.48 -43.98
C ILE A 9 10.12 25.68 -42.80
N LEU A 10 10.51 26.92 -42.46
CA LEU A 10 11.52 27.17 -41.39
C LEU A 10 11.00 27.82 -40.09
N CYS A 11 9.70 28.12 -39.95
CA CYS A 11 9.14 28.61 -38.68
C CYS A 11 8.14 27.66 -38.00
N ALA A 12 7.80 26.52 -38.61
CA ALA A 12 6.94 25.51 -37.96
C ALA A 12 7.75 24.44 -37.19
N VAL A 13 9.08 24.53 -37.21
CA VAL A 13 9.93 23.79 -36.26
C VAL A 13 10.15 24.73 -35.08
N MET A 14 9.64 24.35 -33.90
CA MET A 14 9.94 24.94 -32.57
C MET A 14 9.05 26.08 -32.04
N GLN A 15 7.75 25.85 -31.88
CA GLN A 15 7.01 26.29 -30.67
C GLN A 15 6.07 25.13 -30.28
N GLY A 16 6.46 24.30 -29.31
CA GLY A 16 5.82 24.27 -27.99
C GLY A 16 4.43 23.63 -28.08
N SER A 17 4.24 22.37 -27.73
CA SER A 17 4.27 21.93 -26.33
C SER A 17 4.71 20.48 -26.20
N LEU A 18 5.64 20.23 -25.27
CA LEU A 18 5.67 18.99 -24.51
C LEU A 18 4.27 18.80 -23.90
N SER A 19 3.46 17.89 -24.43
CA SER A 19 2.36 17.32 -23.65
C SER A 19 2.92 16.12 -22.90
N GLU A 20 3.36 16.43 -21.69
CA GLU A 20 3.70 15.47 -20.65
C GLU A 20 2.51 14.55 -20.32
N GLU A 21 2.89 13.32 -19.97
CA GLU A 21 2.18 12.32 -19.18
C GLU A 21 0.98 11.57 -19.81
N GLY A 22 1.22 10.28 -20.04
CA GLY A 22 0.21 9.30 -20.42
C GLY A 22 -0.92 9.24 -19.41
N LYS A 23 -2.14 9.46 -19.90
CA LYS A 23 -3.37 9.16 -19.18
C LYS A 23 -3.82 7.77 -19.62
N GLU A 24 -3.48 6.76 -18.82
CA GLU A 24 -4.06 5.43 -18.97
C GLU A 24 -5.54 5.53 -18.59
N ASP A 25 -6.43 5.27 -19.55
CA ASP A 25 -7.88 5.26 -19.33
C ASP A 25 -8.27 4.03 -18.51
N ILE A 26 -8.11 4.10 -17.18
CA ILE A 26 -8.44 3.02 -16.26
C ILE A 26 -9.95 2.77 -16.28
N HIS A 27 -10.35 1.62 -16.82
CA HIS A 27 -11.75 1.19 -16.88
C HIS A 27 -12.39 1.20 -15.47
N PRO A 28 -13.62 1.73 -15.28
CA PRO A 28 -14.26 1.89 -13.97
C PRO A 28 -14.29 0.61 -13.12
N TYR A 29 -14.38 -0.55 -13.78
CA TYR A 29 -14.34 -1.86 -13.14
C TYR A 29 -12.97 -2.19 -12.51
N GLN A 30 -11.86 -1.78 -13.13
CA GLN A 30 -10.51 -2.00 -12.61
C GLN A 30 -10.24 -1.12 -11.40
N ARG A 31 -10.76 0.12 -11.40
CA ARG A 31 -10.63 1.06 -10.27
C ARG A 31 -11.26 0.52 -8.98
N ALA A 32 -12.33 -0.26 -9.05
CA ALA A 32 -13.00 -0.80 -7.88
C ALA A 32 -12.15 -1.85 -7.11
N PHE A 33 -11.30 -2.59 -7.83
CA PHE A 33 -10.40 -3.61 -7.27
C PHE A 33 -8.94 -3.15 -7.15
N ASP A 34 -8.62 -1.95 -7.62
CA ASP A 34 -7.30 -1.37 -7.48
C ASP A 34 -7.02 -1.09 -5.99
N PRO A 35 -6.03 -1.77 -5.37
CA PRO A 35 -5.70 -1.57 -3.96
C PRO A 35 -5.20 -0.16 -3.65
N CYS A 36 -4.75 0.59 -4.65
CA CYS A 36 -4.36 1.99 -4.49
C CYS A 36 -5.57 2.90 -4.24
N VAL A 37 -6.73 2.51 -4.77
CA VAL A 37 -7.97 3.28 -4.69
C VAL A 37 -8.88 2.73 -3.60
N THR A 38 -9.12 1.43 -3.57
CA THR A 38 -10.01 0.77 -2.62
C THR A 38 -9.21 -0.10 -1.65
N HIS A 39 -9.09 0.35 -0.41
CA HIS A 39 -8.39 -0.38 0.67
C HIS A 39 -8.94 0.00 2.04
N GLY A 40 -8.85 -0.92 3.00
CA GLY A 40 -9.03 -0.65 4.41
C GLY A 40 -7.81 0.11 4.95
N VAL A 41 -8.05 1.09 5.81
CA VAL A 41 -6.96 1.84 6.46
C VAL A 41 -6.73 1.28 7.86
N LEU A 42 -5.47 0.94 8.15
CA LEU A 42 -5.03 0.53 9.47
C LEU A 42 -4.34 1.73 10.11
N ASP A 43 -5.04 2.43 11.00
CA ASP A 43 -4.57 3.64 11.69
C ASP A 43 -4.67 3.55 13.22
N GLN A 44 -5.09 2.40 13.73
CA GLN A 44 -5.33 2.18 15.13
C GLN A 44 -4.02 2.15 15.90
N ASP A 45 -3.95 2.92 16.98
CA ASP A 45 -2.76 3.13 17.81
C ASP A 45 -2.20 1.84 18.43
N TRP A 46 -3.09 0.91 18.80
CA TRP A 46 -2.69 -0.38 19.35
C TRP A 46 -1.85 -1.22 18.38
N ARG A 47 -1.93 -0.98 17.06
CA ARG A 47 -1.09 -1.65 16.05
C ARG A 47 0.34 -1.14 15.99
N SER A 48 0.62 -0.01 16.65
CA SER A 48 1.94 0.60 16.64
C SER A 48 2.98 -0.36 17.21
N VAL A 49 4.17 -0.38 16.60
CA VAL A 49 5.32 -1.14 17.10
C VAL A 49 5.82 -0.62 18.44
N ASN A 50 5.44 0.61 18.78
CA ASN A 50 5.71 1.22 20.08
C ASN A 50 4.73 0.73 21.16
N ASN A 51 3.61 0.11 20.78
CA ASN A 51 2.72 -0.54 21.73
C ASN A 51 3.31 -1.90 22.13
N THR A 52 3.99 -1.93 23.28
CA THR A 52 4.62 -3.14 23.84
C THR A 52 3.63 -4.00 24.63
N LYS A 53 2.34 -3.95 24.30
CA LYS A 53 1.29 -4.78 24.90
C LYS A 53 0.51 -5.53 23.83
N GLY A 54 0.21 -6.79 24.12
CA GLY A 54 -0.60 -7.67 23.27
C GLY A 54 -2.11 -7.52 23.46
N THR A 55 -2.54 -6.73 24.44
CA THR A 55 -3.94 -6.48 24.77
C THR A 55 -4.16 -5.02 25.15
N ASP A 56 -5.41 -4.56 25.08
CA ASP A 56 -5.80 -3.27 25.63
C ASP A 56 -5.80 -3.26 27.18
N LYS A 57 -6.19 -2.12 27.75
CA LYS A 57 -6.32 -1.91 29.21
C LYS A 57 -7.33 -2.84 29.89
N ASN A 58 -8.26 -3.43 29.14
CA ASN A 58 -9.27 -4.36 29.63
C ASN A 58 -8.85 -5.83 29.42
N GLY A 59 -7.65 -6.09 28.89
CA GLY A 59 -7.19 -7.44 28.57
C GLY A 59 -7.76 -7.99 27.26
N LYS A 60 -8.41 -7.16 26.43
CA LYS A 60 -8.95 -7.59 25.13
C LYS A 60 -7.82 -7.66 24.11
N ILE A 61 -7.79 -8.76 23.35
CA ILE A 61 -6.96 -8.92 22.16
C ILE A 61 -7.73 -8.34 20.97
N HIS A 62 -7.05 -7.55 20.14
CA HIS A 62 -7.67 -6.99 18.94
C HIS A 62 -7.58 -7.97 17.76
N CYS A 63 -8.68 -8.13 17.01
CA CYS A 63 -8.77 -8.95 15.82
C CYS A 63 -9.33 -8.13 14.65
N ASP A 64 -8.85 -8.38 13.43
CA ASP A 64 -9.29 -7.65 12.22
C ASP A 64 -10.60 -8.21 11.64
N LYS A 65 -11.53 -8.61 12.52
CA LYS A 65 -12.84 -9.10 12.12
C LYS A 65 -13.75 -7.92 11.78
N ALA A 66 -14.51 -8.08 10.70
CA ALA A 66 -15.53 -7.12 10.31
C ALA A 66 -16.53 -6.90 11.46
N GLY A 67 -16.73 -5.64 11.86
CA GLY A 67 -17.61 -5.26 12.98
C GLY A 67 -16.96 -5.25 14.36
N GLU A 68 -15.77 -5.84 14.54
CA GLU A 68 -14.98 -5.69 15.77
C GLU A 68 -13.96 -4.54 15.70
N THR A 69 -13.59 -4.16 14.48
CA THR A 69 -12.76 -3.00 14.17
C THR A 69 -13.53 -2.07 13.22
N ASP A 70 -13.18 -0.79 13.21
CA ASP A 70 -13.72 0.20 12.26
C ASP A 70 -13.21 -0.02 10.82
N ILE A 71 -12.55 -1.16 10.57
CA ILE A 71 -11.98 -1.51 9.28
C ILE A 71 -13.01 -2.33 8.51
N ASN A 72 -13.53 -1.74 7.45
CA ASN A 72 -14.16 -2.53 6.40
C ASN A 72 -13.06 -3.34 5.68
N PHE A 73 -13.32 -4.60 5.34
CA PHE A 73 -12.30 -5.55 4.84
C PHE A 73 -12.43 -5.72 3.31
N PRO A 74 -12.03 -4.76 2.45
CA PRO A 74 -12.18 -4.86 0.99
C PRO A 74 -11.13 -5.79 0.35
N GLY A 75 -10.48 -6.66 1.13
CA GLY A 75 -9.39 -7.54 0.72
C GLY A 75 -7.99 -6.92 0.86
N TRP A 76 -7.86 -5.60 0.76
CA TRP A 76 -6.59 -4.86 0.79
C TRP A 76 -6.49 -3.90 1.97
N PHE A 77 -5.28 -3.77 2.55
CA PHE A 77 -5.03 -2.89 3.69
C PHE A 77 -3.84 -1.97 3.48
N ARG A 78 -3.92 -0.77 4.08
CA ARG A 78 -2.82 0.20 4.10
C ARG A 78 -2.58 0.74 5.50
N PHE A 79 -1.35 0.59 5.99
CA PHE A 79 -0.89 1.21 7.24
C PHE A 79 -0.74 2.72 7.07
N LYS A 80 -1.34 3.49 7.99
CA LYS A 80 -1.20 4.96 8.09
C LYS A 80 -1.28 5.41 9.55
N GLY A 81 -0.96 6.67 9.81
CA GLY A 81 -1.25 7.32 11.09
C GLY A 81 -0.55 6.63 12.27
N ASN A 82 -1.30 6.40 13.35
CA ASN A 82 -0.77 5.92 14.62
C ASN A 82 -0.27 4.46 14.57
N ALA A 83 -0.80 3.66 13.63
CA ALA A 83 -0.32 2.31 13.38
C ALA A 83 1.08 2.27 12.72
N GLY A 84 1.58 3.41 12.22
CA GLY A 84 2.77 3.50 11.40
C GLY A 84 2.44 3.54 9.90
N ASN A 85 3.47 3.52 9.05
CA ASN A 85 3.33 3.72 7.61
C ASN A 85 3.54 2.44 6.77
N ARG A 86 3.93 1.33 7.38
CA ARG A 86 4.14 0.04 6.72
C ARG A 86 4.15 -1.10 7.75
N MET A 87 3.90 -2.31 7.29
CA MET A 87 4.09 -3.52 8.10
C MET A 87 5.56 -3.64 8.52
N LEU A 88 5.83 -4.24 9.67
CA LEU A 88 7.21 -4.60 10.04
C LEU A 88 7.81 -5.58 9.04
N ASP A 89 9.10 -5.47 8.74
CA ASP A 89 9.86 -6.46 7.95
C ASP A 89 10.83 -7.30 8.79
N LYS A 90 10.71 -7.19 10.11
CA LYS A 90 11.46 -7.97 11.10
C LYS A 90 10.50 -8.45 12.17
N CYS A 91 10.85 -9.57 12.80
CA CYS A 91 10.13 -10.09 13.95
C CYS A 91 10.09 -9.03 15.07
N PRO A 92 8.90 -8.55 15.47
CA PRO A 92 8.77 -7.77 16.70
C PRO A 92 8.91 -8.70 17.91
N LYS A 93 8.88 -8.11 19.12
CA LYS A 93 8.76 -8.88 20.36
C LYS A 93 7.35 -9.48 20.48
N HIS A 94 7.25 -10.60 21.18
CA HIS A 94 5.97 -11.16 21.63
C HIS A 94 5.13 -10.10 22.38
N ASP A 95 3.79 -10.23 22.35
CA ASP A 95 2.85 -9.30 22.97
C ASP A 95 3.08 -7.82 22.57
N THR A 96 3.31 -7.56 21.29
CA THR A 96 3.49 -6.21 20.73
C THR A 96 2.44 -5.94 19.66
N CYS A 97 2.19 -4.68 19.33
CA CYS A 97 1.22 -4.27 18.29
C CYS A 97 -0.22 -4.72 18.60
N GLY A 98 -0.59 -4.85 19.89
CA GLY A 98 -1.97 -5.15 20.30
C GLY A 98 -2.42 -6.58 19.99
N THR A 99 -1.47 -7.49 19.77
CA THR A 99 -1.70 -8.92 19.61
C THR A 99 -0.66 -9.74 20.38
N ARG A 100 -1.05 -10.96 20.78
CA ARG A 100 -0.13 -11.92 21.41
C ARG A 100 0.88 -12.49 20.41
N GLN A 101 0.49 -12.62 19.14
CA GLN A 101 1.29 -13.22 18.09
C GLN A 101 1.36 -12.27 16.90
N PRO A 102 2.35 -11.36 16.89
CA PRO A 102 2.50 -10.42 15.80
C PRO A 102 2.86 -11.12 14.49
N MET A 103 2.48 -10.47 13.39
CA MET A 103 2.89 -10.84 12.04
C MET A 103 3.79 -9.77 11.43
N TRP A 104 4.71 -10.20 10.57
CA TRP A 104 5.64 -9.32 9.86
C TRP A 104 5.90 -9.81 8.44
N LEU A 105 6.39 -8.92 7.59
CA LEU A 105 6.78 -9.18 6.21
C LEU A 105 8.03 -10.05 6.16
N ASN A 106 8.01 -11.09 5.34
CA ASN A 106 9.21 -11.89 5.07
C ASN A 106 10.09 -11.17 4.04
N GLY A 107 11.11 -10.48 4.56
CA GLY A 107 12.07 -9.71 3.77
C GLY A 107 11.75 -8.22 3.72
N LYS A 108 12.71 -7.44 3.19
CA LYS A 108 12.65 -5.97 3.21
C LYS A 108 11.60 -5.41 2.26
N HIS A 109 11.12 -4.22 2.59
CA HIS A 109 10.31 -3.41 1.67
C HIS A 109 11.11 -3.07 0.40
N PRO A 110 10.49 -3.12 -0.79
CA PRO A 110 11.12 -2.66 -2.03
C PRO A 110 11.46 -1.16 -1.95
N ALA A 111 12.62 -0.76 -2.48
CA ALA A 111 13.11 0.63 -2.43
C ALA A 111 12.40 1.55 -3.43
N LYS A 112 11.95 0.99 -4.56
CA LYS A 112 11.02 1.61 -5.50
C LYS A 112 9.99 0.57 -5.86
N VAL A 113 8.73 0.97 -5.93
CA VAL A 113 7.64 0.08 -6.30
C VAL A 113 7.06 0.61 -7.60
N VAL A 114 7.22 -0.15 -8.68
CA VAL A 114 6.41 0.01 -9.89
C VAL A 114 5.55 -1.24 -9.95
N GLY A 115 4.29 -1.12 -9.57
CA GLY A 115 3.32 -2.22 -9.61
C GLY A 115 3.09 -2.97 -8.28
N MET A 116 2.30 -4.04 -8.38
CA MET A 116 1.86 -4.87 -7.27
C MET A 116 2.84 -6.03 -7.03
N PHE A 117 3.24 -6.26 -5.78
CA PHE A 117 4.19 -7.32 -5.44
C PHE A 117 3.71 -8.13 -4.24
N SER A 118 3.47 -9.42 -4.46
CA SER A 118 3.13 -10.34 -3.37
C SER A 118 4.36 -10.67 -2.53
N ARG A 119 4.19 -10.64 -1.21
CA ARG A 119 5.17 -11.15 -0.25
C ARG A 119 4.51 -12.08 0.76
N LYS A 120 5.31 -12.97 1.31
CA LYS A 120 4.86 -13.82 2.42
C LYS A 120 4.98 -13.04 3.72
N THR A 121 4.08 -13.30 4.65
CA THR A 121 4.24 -12.90 6.04
C THR A 121 4.74 -14.06 6.88
N CYS A 122 5.47 -13.74 7.92
CA CYS A 122 5.80 -14.61 9.02
C CYS A 122 4.93 -14.25 10.23
N GLY A 123 4.74 -15.20 11.13
CA GLY A 123 4.08 -15.00 12.42
C GLY A 123 4.79 -15.84 13.48
N GLU A 124 4.65 -15.45 14.74
CA GLU A 124 5.27 -16.17 15.86
C GLU A 124 4.67 -17.57 16.08
N GLU A 125 3.45 -17.85 15.61
CA GLU A 125 2.86 -19.20 15.68
C GLU A 125 3.38 -20.08 14.52
N LYS A 126 4.35 -20.96 14.83
CA LYS A 126 4.83 -22.10 14.03
C LYS A 126 4.66 -21.93 12.50
N GLN A 127 5.54 -21.14 11.87
CA GLN A 127 5.84 -21.14 10.43
C GLN A 127 4.66 -21.33 9.44
N ARG A 128 3.47 -20.78 9.69
CA ARG A 128 2.43 -20.72 8.65
C ARG A 128 2.56 -19.41 7.87
N ALA A 129 3.27 -19.49 6.75
CA ALA A 129 3.43 -18.36 5.85
C ALA A 129 2.11 -18.06 5.12
N SER A 130 1.49 -16.92 5.38
CA SER A 130 0.36 -16.39 4.62
C SER A 130 0.86 -15.47 3.50
N ARG A 131 0.16 -15.40 2.36
CA ARG A 131 0.48 -14.43 1.30
C ARG A 131 -0.24 -13.12 1.59
N VAL A 132 0.51 -12.02 1.54
CA VAL A 132 -0.04 -10.66 1.43
C VAL A 132 0.23 -10.24 -0.01
N ASN A 133 -0.84 -9.90 -0.72
CA ASN A 133 -0.73 -9.34 -2.06
C ASN A 133 -0.47 -7.84 -1.98
#